data_AF-A0A1B6DSY2-F1
#
_entry.id   AF-A0A1B6DSY2-F1
#
_cell.length_a   1.000
_cell.length_b   1.000
_cell.length_c   1.000
_cell.angle_alpha   90.00
_cell.angle_beta   90.00
_cell.angle_gamma   90.00
#
_symmetry.space_group_name_H-M   'P 1'
#
loop_
_entity.id
_entity.type
_entity.pdbx_description
1 polymer ?
#
loop_
_entity_poly.entity_id
_entity_poly.type
_entity_poly.pdbx_seq_one_letter_code
_entity_poly.pdbx_strand_id
1 'polypeptide(L)'
;MAIRGICMDMCPKQEIILRQREGLVHILEQCDDNHESHSKQYKKIHRQKIKVDHNRMVKAFQRSAAGRNMLCPEDLRPPDVLFQTVVYLIERILKNTYVKWPIVYNFITDRLRAVRQDMVIQQPTPEERLKILVPIVRFHIYSSYRLCTESVHTFDPKLNNTHLIECLASLIYLFDLDNTDSTTRWEIEAVNLLWNLGDSYTLTRFISLSKTSNHQFLKMAKDISFAYLRNNYNGIFNIFTKLPVLLQMVLASHLPLIRRNALRTMNNAYSSKNLTYPLSKLKSLLKFNNDEEALNECKYYGLKVDNGNIHFLRETFDHSVKLNTMKKLDLIDSSLRETEHPLLLLQCSWT
;
A
#
# COMPACT_ATOMS: atom_id res chain seq x y z
N MET A 1 12.05 14.53 -30.44
CA MET A 1 10.61 14.79 -30.15
C MET A 1 10.14 13.65 -29.26
N ALA A 2 9.52 13.93 -28.12
CA ALA A 2 8.95 12.86 -27.29
C ALA A 2 7.80 12.20 -28.07
N ILE A 3 7.73 10.87 -28.04
CA ILE A 3 6.63 10.13 -28.68
C ILE A 3 5.36 10.44 -27.88
N ARG A 4 4.27 10.75 -28.57
CA ARG A 4 2.95 10.95 -27.96
C ARG A 4 2.00 9.87 -28.46
N GLY A 5 1.37 9.18 -27.53
CA GLY A 5 0.36 8.18 -27.82
C GLY A 5 -0.92 8.81 -28.34
N ILE A 6 -1.65 8.04 -29.16
CA ILE A 6 -2.95 8.43 -29.75
C ILE A 6 -4.06 7.43 -29.42
N CYS A 7 -3.81 6.43 -28.56
CA CYS A 7 -4.83 5.52 -28.06
C CYS A 7 -5.75 6.24 -27.08
N MET A 8 -6.91 6.68 -27.53
CA MET A 8 -7.91 7.36 -26.69
C MET A 8 -8.72 6.42 -25.78
N ASP A 9 -8.55 5.11 -25.92
CA ASP A 9 -9.20 4.09 -25.10
C ASP A 9 -8.27 3.60 -23.98
N MET A 10 -8.82 3.02 -22.90
CA MET A 10 -8.02 2.40 -21.83
C MET A 10 -7.20 1.17 -22.29
N CYS A 11 -7.51 0.61 -23.46
CA CYS A 11 -6.81 -0.49 -24.10
C CYS A 11 -6.75 -0.31 -25.63
N PRO A 12 -5.57 -0.49 -26.26
CA PRO A 12 -5.43 -0.42 -27.72
C PRO A 12 -6.30 -1.46 -28.44
N LYS A 13 -6.91 -1.04 -29.57
CA LYS A 13 -7.81 -1.90 -30.37
C LYS A 13 -7.18 -3.24 -30.77
N GLN A 14 -5.91 -3.22 -31.16
CA GLN A 14 -5.19 -4.44 -31.55
C GLN A 14 -5.04 -5.42 -30.38
N GLU A 15 -4.76 -4.92 -29.18
CA GLU A 15 -4.68 -5.75 -27.97
C GLU A 15 -6.04 -6.35 -27.61
N ILE A 16 -7.13 -5.58 -27.76
CA ILE A 16 -8.49 -6.09 -27.52
C ILE A 16 -8.81 -7.26 -28.46
N ILE A 17 -8.58 -7.08 -29.77
CA ILE A 17 -8.82 -8.11 -30.79
C ILE A 17 -7.99 -9.36 -30.49
N LEU A 18 -6.71 -9.18 -30.14
CA LEU A 18 -5.82 -10.27 -29.78
C LEU A 18 -6.36 -11.04 -28.57
N ARG A 19 -6.67 -10.34 -27.47
CA ARG A 19 -7.14 -11.01 -26.24
C ARG A 19 -8.51 -11.67 -26.41
N GLN A 20 -9.39 -11.12 -27.24
CA GLN A 20 -10.65 -11.77 -27.62
C GLN A 20 -10.41 -13.06 -28.41
N ARG A 21 -9.53 -13.02 -29.42
CA ARG A 21 -9.21 -14.18 -30.27
C ARG A 21 -8.57 -15.31 -29.47
N GLU A 22 -7.64 -14.97 -28.57
CA GLU A 22 -6.88 -15.94 -27.77
C GLU A 22 -7.58 -16.36 -26.46
N GLY A 23 -8.76 -15.78 -26.14
CA GLY A 23 -9.48 -16.08 -24.90
C GLY A 23 -8.78 -15.58 -23.63
N LEU A 24 -8.03 -14.48 -23.73
CA LEU A 24 -7.22 -13.87 -22.65
C LEU A 24 -7.92 -12.68 -21.96
N VAL A 25 -9.23 -12.54 -22.12
CA VAL A 25 -10.02 -11.47 -21.48
C VAL A 25 -10.21 -11.80 -20.01
N HIS A 26 -9.75 -10.91 -19.14
CA HIS A 26 -9.81 -11.14 -17.70
C HIS A 26 -11.26 -11.06 -17.19
N ILE A 27 -11.61 -11.80 -16.13
CA ILE A 27 -12.97 -11.82 -15.56
C ILE A 27 -13.49 -10.43 -15.16
N LEU A 28 -12.59 -9.51 -14.80
CA LEU A 28 -12.93 -8.12 -14.43
C LEU A 28 -13.24 -7.23 -15.64
N GLU A 29 -12.90 -7.70 -16.85
CA GLU A 29 -13.13 -7.02 -18.14
C GLU A 29 -14.36 -7.57 -18.89
N GLN A 30 -15.01 -8.62 -18.37
CA GLN A 30 -16.18 -9.28 -18.99
C GLN A 30 -17.49 -8.58 -18.62
N CYS A 31 -18.49 -8.57 -19.52
CA CYS A 31 -19.83 -8.02 -19.25
C CYS A 31 -20.54 -8.76 -18.10
N ASP A 32 -21.35 -8.02 -17.32
CA ASP A 32 -22.03 -8.48 -16.10
C ASP A 32 -23.29 -9.36 -16.33
N ASP A 33 -23.56 -9.81 -17.56
CA ASP A 33 -24.86 -10.42 -17.91
C ASP A 33 -25.10 -11.85 -17.36
N ASN A 34 -24.18 -12.45 -16.59
CA ASN A 34 -24.27 -13.85 -16.12
C ASN A 34 -23.97 -14.06 -14.62
N HIS A 35 -24.31 -13.11 -13.75
CA HIS A 35 -23.95 -13.18 -12.33
C HIS A 35 -24.64 -14.28 -11.49
N GLU A 36 -25.62 -15.01 -12.02
CA GLU A 36 -26.26 -16.11 -11.27
C GLU A 36 -25.55 -17.47 -11.35
N SER A 37 -24.53 -17.64 -12.20
CA SER A 37 -23.99 -18.99 -12.51
C SER A 37 -22.55 -19.28 -12.05
N HIS A 38 -21.85 -18.33 -11.43
CA HIS A 38 -20.40 -18.46 -11.23
C HIS A 38 -19.94 -19.24 -9.97
N SER A 39 -20.85 -19.82 -9.20
CA SER A 39 -20.47 -20.70 -8.07
C SER A 39 -20.14 -22.14 -8.48
N LYS A 40 -20.33 -22.55 -9.74
CA LYS A 40 -20.10 -23.94 -10.16
C LYS A 40 -19.58 -24.11 -11.60
N GLN A 41 -18.45 -23.51 -12.02
CA GLN A 41 -17.77 -24.09 -13.21
C GLN A 41 -16.30 -23.72 -13.44
N TYR A 42 -15.39 -24.44 -12.76
CA TYR A 42 -14.04 -24.70 -13.28
C TYR A 42 -14.02 -25.83 -14.33
N LYS A 43 -15.01 -25.87 -15.23
CA LYS A 43 -15.12 -26.91 -16.27
C LYS A 43 -15.37 -26.28 -17.65
N LYS A 44 -14.34 -26.37 -18.50
CA LYS A 44 -14.38 -26.33 -19.97
C LYS A 44 -15.44 -25.41 -20.58
N ILE A 45 -15.08 -24.16 -20.85
CA ILE A 45 -15.87 -23.30 -21.74
C ILE A 45 -15.33 -23.48 -23.15
N HIS A 46 -16.02 -24.31 -23.93
CA HIS A 46 -15.96 -24.26 -25.38
C HIS A 46 -16.45 -22.87 -25.84
N ARG A 47 -15.60 -22.12 -26.54
CA ARG A 47 -15.86 -21.15 -27.65
C ARG A 47 -17.25 -20.47 -27.76
N GLN A 48 -17.93 -20.14 -26.68
CA GLN A 48 -18.97 -19.12 -26.73
C GLN A 48 -18.24 -17.78 -26.79
N LYS A 49 -18.52 -16.99 -27.85
CA LYS A 49 -18.04 -15.61 -27.99
C LYS A 49 -18.46 -14.84 -26.74
N ILE A 50 -17.57 -14.71 -25.77
CA ILE A 50 -17.76 -13.85 -24.61
C ILE A 50 -17.98 -12.45 -25.19
N LYS A 51 -19.16 -11.87 -24.95
CA LYS A 51 -19.42 -10.48 -25.29
C LYS A 51 -18.50 -9.63 -24.42
N VAL A 52 -17.56 -8.93 -25.05
CA VAL A 52 -16.60 -8.07 -24.36
C VAL A 52 -17.08 -6.64 -24.49
N ASP A 53 -17.19 -5.96 -23.35
CA ASP A 53 -17.35 -4.52 -23.34
C ASP A 53 -15.98 -3.88 -23.55
N HIS A 54 -15.79 -3.26 -24.72
CA HIS A 54 -14.56 -2.55 -25.06
C HIS A 54 -14.24 -1.46 -24.03
N ASN A 55 -15.25 -0.87 -23.39
CA ASN A 55 -15.09 0.18 -22.38
C ASN A 55 -14.56 -0.37 -21.04
N ARG A 56 -14.54 -1.69 -20.85
CA ARG A 56 -14.00 -2.34 -19.64
C ARG A 56 -12.58 -2.88 -19.82
N MET A 57 -12.10 -2.95 -21.06
CA MET A 57 -10.77 -3.46 -21.38
C MET A 57 -9.70 -2.47 -20.95
N VAL A 58 -8.68 -2.95 -20.24
CA VAL A 58 -7.54 -2.12 -19.82
C VAL A 58 -6.26 -2.75 -20.34
N LYS A 59 -5.36 -1.94 -20.93
CA LYS A 59 -4.07 -2.40 -21.48
C LYS A 59 -3.29 -3.23 -20.46
N ALA A 60 -2.93 -4.46 -20.81
CA ALA A 60 -2.12 -5.34 -19.97
C ALA A 60 -0.64 -4.98 -20.02
N PHE A 61 0.09 -5.23 -18.93
CA PHE A 61 1.53 -4.95 -18.92
C PHE A 61 2.27 -5.89 -19.86
N GLN A 62 3.19 -5.33 -20.66
CA GLN A 62 3.99 -6.09 -21.60
C GLN A 62 5.47 -6.01 -21.23
N ARG A 63 6.13 -7.18 -21.14
CA ARG A 63 7.59 -7.23 -20.94
C ARG A 63 8.30 -6.77 -22.22
N SER A 64 9.40 -6.05 -22.07
CA SER A 64 10.30 -5.72 -23.17
C SER A 64 10.92 -7.01 -23.71
N ALA A 65 10.62 -7.34 -24.96
CA ALA A 65 11.12 -8.52 -25.65
C ALA A 65 11.57 -8.12 -27.06
N ALA A 66 12.58 -8.82 -27.59
CA ALA A 66 13.11 -8.54 -28.93
C ALA A 66 12.00 -8.59 -30.00
N GLY A 67 12.00 -7.60 -30.90
CA GLY A 67 11.02 -7.49 -32.00
C GLY A 67 9.69 -6.83 -31.64
N ARG A 68 9.46 -6.42 -30.38
CA ARG A 68 8.26 -5.66 -30.01
C ARG A 68 8.47 -4.16 -30.19
N ASN A 69 7.64 -3.54 -31.02
CA ASN A 69 7.63 -2.08 -31.17
C ASN A 69 6.79 -1.41 -30.07
N MET A 70 7.40 -1.17 -28.91
CA MET A 70 6.73 -0.47 -27.79
C MET A 70 6.50 1.03 -28.06
N LEU A 71 7.03 1.56 -29.16
CA LEU A 71 7.00 2.97 -29.51
C LEU A 71 5.85 3.33 -30.46
N CYS A 72 4.99 2.36 -30.82
CA CYS A 72 3.83 2.57 -31.70
C CYS A 72 2.84 3.57 -31.05
N PRO A 73 2.60 4.75 -31.63
CA PRO A 73 1.68 5.75 -31.06
C PRO A 73 0.26 5.21 -30.83
N GLU A 74 -0.22 4.33 -31.71
CA GLU A 74 -1.54 3.69 -31.66
C GLU A 74 -1.70 2.75 -30.45
N ASP A 75 -0.59 2.27 -29.89
CA ASP A 75 -0.58 1.40 -28.72
C ASP A 75 -0.33 2.18 -27.42
N LEU A 76 0.06 3.45 -27.50
CA LEU A 76 0.36 4.29 -26.34
C LEU A 76 -0.85 5.16 -25.99
N ARG A 77 -1.24 5.16 -24.71
CA ARG A 77 -2.31 6.02 -24.19
C ARG A 77 -1.73 7.38 -23.78
N PRO A 78 -2.30 8.52 -24.22
CA PRO A 78 -1.82 9.83 -23.80
C PRO A 78 -2.08 10.08 -22.30
N PRO A 79 -1.42 11.08 -21.68
CA PRO A 79 -1.41 11.26 -20.21
C PRO A 79 -2.79 11.41 -19.57
N ASP A 80 -3.73 12.06 -20.24
CA ASP A 80 -5.12 12.20 -19.81
C ASP A 80 -5.83 10.83 -19.72
N VAL A 81 -5.64 9.98 -20.73
CA VAL A 81 -6.19 8.61 -20.77
C VAL A 81 -5.50 7.72 -19.74
N LEU A 82 -4.20 7.91 -19.50
CA LEU A 82 -3.47 7.23 -18.42
C LEU A 82 -4.09 7.55 -17.05
N PHE A 83 -4.33 8.82 -16.77
CA PHE A 83 -4.96 9.25 -15.52
C PHE A 83 -6.39 8.71 -15.40
N GLN A 84 -7.22 8.82 -16.45
CA GLN A 84 -8.57 8.24 -16.48
C GLN A 84 -8.56 6.73 -16.25
N THR A 85 -7.57 6.02 -16.79
CA THR A 85 -7.40 4.59 -16.55
C THR A 85 -7.14 4.29 -15.07
N VAL A 86 -6.27 5.07 -14.40
CA VAL A 86 -6.01 4.93 -12.96
C VAL A 86 -7.28 5.18 -12.14
N VAL A 87 -8.03 6.23 -12.49
CA VAL A 87 -9.33 6.54 -11.87
C VAL A 87 -10.30 5.38 -12.04
N TYR A 88 -10.46 4.84 -13.25
CA TYR A 88 -11.32 3.67 -13.52
C TYR A 88 -10.92 2.44 -12.69
N LEU A 89 -9.63 2.13 -12.61
CA LEU A 89 -9.13 0.99 -11.81
C LEU A 89 -9.47 1.16 -10.32
N ILE A 90 -9.40 2.38 -9.79
CA ILE A 90 -9.66 2.66 -8.37
C ILE A 90 -11.16 2.82 -8.07
N GLU A 91 -11.94 3.46 -8.94
CA GLU A 91 -13.36 3.72 -8.70
C GLU A 91 -14.26 2.53 -9.03
N ARG A 92 -13.90 1.77 -10.07
CA ARG A 92 -14.74 0.68 -10.58
C ARG A 92 -14.19 -0.68 -10.19
N ILE A 93 -12.92 -0.96 -10.50
CA ILE A 93 -12.37 -2.30 -10.32
C ILE A 93 -12.07 -2.62 -8.85
N LEU A 94 -11.49 -1.67 -8.10
CA LEU A 94 -11.18 -1.86 -6.68
C LEU A 94 -12.42 -2.13 -5.81
N LYS A 95 -13.58 -1.54 -6.19
CA LYS A 95 -14.87 -1.71 -5.51
C LYS A 95 -15.56 -3.04 -5.85
N ASN A 96 -14.99 -3.86 -6.74
CA ASN A 96 -15.59 -5.15 -7.07
C ASN A 96 -15.62 -6.07 -5.85
N THR A 97 -16.82 -6.46 -5.42
CA THR A 97 -17.06 -7.36 -4.27
C THR A 97 -17.29 -8.81 -4.69
N TYR A 98 -17.50 -9.07 -5.99
CA TYR A 98 -17.77 -10.40 -6.54
C TYR A 98 -16.50 -11.26 -6.66
N VAL A 99 -15.36 -10.62 -6.88
CA VAL A 99 -14.07 -11.28 -7.08
C VAL A 99 -13.22 -11.15 -5.82
N LYS A 100 -12.53 -12.23 -5.44
CA LYS A 100 -11.60 -12.23 -4.30
C LYS A 100 -10.54 -11.16 -4.48
N TRP A 101 -10.24 -10.43 -3.40
CA TRP A 101 -9.36 -9.26 -3.46
C TRP A 101 -7.95 -9.51 -4.01
N PRO A 102 -7.27 -10.64 -3.73
CA PRO A 102 -5.98 -10.94 -4.37
C PRO A 102 -6.03 -10.96 -5.90
N ILE A 103 -7.14 -11.39 -6.50
CA ILE A 103 -7.32 -11.39 -7.95
C ILE A 103 -7.52 -9.96 -8.46
N VAL A 104 -8.31 -9.15 -7.74
CA VAL A 104 -8.48 -7.72 -8.02
C VAL A 104 -7.14 -6.98 -7.94
N TYR A 105 -6.35 -7.24 -6.90
CA TYR A 105 -5.01 -6.70 -6.73
C TYR A 105 -4.07 -7.08 -7.89
N ASN A 106 -4.01 -8.36 -8.27
CA ASN A 106 -3.17 -8.82 -9.38
C ASN A 106 -3.56 -8.17 -10.71
N PHE A 107 -4.86 -8.00 -10.96
CA PHE A 107 -5.34 -7.27 -12.13
C PHE A 107 -4.92 -5.81 -12.10
N ILE A 108 -5.23 -5.07 -11.02
CA ILE A 108 -4.93 -3.64 -10.93
C ILE A 108 -3.42 -3.40 -11.02
N THR A 109 -2.60 -4.17 -10.31
CA THR A 109 -1.13 -4.02 -10.37
C THR A 109 -0.57 -4.25 -11.76
N ASP A 110 -1.03 -5.26 -12.49
CA ASP A 110 -0.65 -5.47 -13.89
C ASP A 110 -1.01 -4.25 -14.76
N ARG A 111 -2.25 -3.77 -14.66
CA ARG A 111 -2.73 -2.63 -15.45
C ARG A 111 -2.01 -1.32 -15.07
N LEU A 112 -1.69 -1.10 -13.79
CA LEU A 112 -0.90 0.04 -13.33
C LEU A 112 0.54 0.00 -13.83
N ARG A 113 1.13 -1.20 -13.98
CA ARG A 113 2.45 -1.35 -14.63
C ARG A 113 2.39 -0.96 -16.10
N ALA A 114 1.32 -1.31 -16.82
CA ALA A 114 1.11 -0.87 -18.19
C ALA A 114 0.94 0.66 -18.29
N VAL A 115 0.19 1.27 -17.36
CA VAL A 115 0.06 2.74 -17.26
C VAL A 115 1.42 3.39 -17.04
N ARG A 116 2.21 2.89 -16.09
CA ARG A 116 3.57 3.39 -15.83
C ARG A 116 4.49 3.21 -17.02
N GLN A 117 4.39 2.10 -17.75
CA GLN A 117 5.18 1.84 -18.95
C GLN A 117 4.90 2.89 -20.05
N ASP A 118 3.63 3.16 -20.35
CA ASP A 118 3.23 4.19 -21.30
C ASP A 118 3.70 5.58 -20.86
N MET A 119 3.61 5.89 -19.56
CA MET A 119 4.09 7.14 -18.98
C MET A 119 5.62 7.31 -19.15
N VAL A 120 6.40 6.26 -18.87
CA VAL A 120 7.86 6.29 -18.99
C VAL A 120 8.30 6.44 -20.45
N ILE A 121 7.59 5.83 -21.40
CA ILE A 121 7.90 5.97 -22.83
C ILE A 121 7.65 7.40 -23.32
N GLN A 122 6.54 8.02 -22.90
CA GLN A 122 6.12 9.33 -23.40
C GLN A 122 6.76 10.51 -22.66
N GLN A 123 7.27 10.30 -21.43
CA GLN A 123 7.88 11.35 -20.58
C GLN A 123 7.01 12.63 -20.50
N PRO A 124 5.75 12.53 -20.01
CA PRO A 124 4.86 13.69 -19.92
C PRO A 124 5.35 14.71 -18.88
N THR A 125 4.65 15.84 -18.80
CA THR A 125 5.02 16.93 -17.89
C THR A 125 5.05 16.47 -16.42
N PRO A 126 5.84 17.11 -15.55
CA PRO A 126 5.87 16.79 -14.12
C PRO A 126 4.46 16.74 -13.48
N GLU A 127 3.60 17.70 -13.82
CA GLU A 127 2.22 17.78 -13.31
C GLU A 127 1.37 16.56 -13.71
N GLU A 128 1.42 16.15 -14.98
CA GLU A 128 0.71 14.95 -15.46
C GLU A 128 1.22 13.69 -14.77
N ARG A 129 2.54 13.57 -14.59
CA ARG A 129 3.16 12.43 -13.88
C ARG A 129 2.75 12.38 -12.42
N LEU A 130 2.68 13.53 -11.73
CA LEU A 130 2.23 13.62 -10.34
C LEU A 130 0.78 13.12 -10.21
N LYS A 131 -0.13 13.57 -11.08
CA LYS A 131 -1.54 13.14 -11.10
C LYS A 131 -1.70 11.63 -11.27
N ILE A 132 -0.83 10.99 -12.06
CA ILE A 132 -0.84 9.54 -12.29
C ILE A 132 -0.22 8.76 -11.12
N LEU A 133 0.93 9.21 -10.61
CA LEU A 133 1.74 8.45 -9.66
C LEU A 133 1.21 8.51 -8.21
N VAL A 134 0.60 9.63 -7.78
CA VAL A 134 0.09 9.79 -6.42
C VAL A 134 -0.94 8.69 -6.07
N PRO A 135 -2.00 8.45 -6.88
CA PRO A 135 -2.94 7.37 -6.60
C PRO A 135 -2.32 5.98 -6.64
N ILE A 136 -1.29 5.77 -7.47
CA ILE A 136 -0.58 4.48 -7.57
C ILE A 136 0.17 4.17 -6.27
N VAL A 137 0.89 5.16 -5.71
CA VAL A 137 1.56 5.03 -4.41
C VAL A 137 0.55 4.70 -3.31
N ARG A 138 -0.56 5.46 -3.25
CA ARG A 138 -1.62 5.23 -2.26
C ARG A 138 -2.25 3.84 -2.40
N PHE A 139 -2.48 3.39 -3.63
CA PHE A 139 -3.00 2.04 -3.91
C PHE A 139 -2.06 0.94 -3.39
N HIS A 140 -0.75 1.07 -3.59
CA HIS A 140 0.22 0.08 -3.10
C HIS A 140 0.35 0.08 -1.57
N ILE A 141 0.24 1.24 -0.91
CA ILE A 141 0.17 1.34 0.56
C ILE A 141 -1.07 0.62 1.09
N TYR A 142 -2.23 0.95 0.52
CA TYR A 142 -3.50 0.31 0.88
C TYR A 142 -3.45 -1.20 0.64
N SER A 143 -2.83 -1.64 -0.46
CA SER A 143 -2.69 -3.07 -0.78
C SER A 143 -1.79 -3.81 0.21
N SER A 144 -0.68 -3.19 0.60
CA SER A 144 0.22 -3.71 1.63
C SER A 144 -0.52 -3.96 2.94
N TYR A 145 -1.36 -3.00 3.35
CA TYR A 145 -2.18 -3.13 4.55
C TYR A 145 -3.30 -4.17 4.38
N ARG A 146 -4.03 -4.14 3.27
CA ARG A 146 -5.22 -4.97 3.08
C ARG A 146 -4.90 -6.46 2.94
N LEU A 147 -3.76 -6.82 2.34
CA LEU A 147 -3.29 -8.19 2.13
C LEU A 147 -2.23 -8.63 3.15
N CYS A 148 -1.99 -7.86 4.21
CA CYS A 148 -0.92 -8.13 5.17
C CYS A 148 -0.99 -9.50 5.87
N THR A 149 -2.19 -10.09 5.91
CA THR A 149 -2.49 -11.39 6.53
C THR A 149 -2.61 -12.52 5.50
N GLU A 150 -2.51 -12.21 4.20
CA GLU A 150 -2.51 -13.23 3.16
C GLU A 150 -1.18 -13.98 3.11
N SER A 151 -1.23 -15.21 2.61
CA SER A 151 -0.02 -16.00 2.39
C SER A 151 0.87 -15.38 1.30
N VAL A 152 2.18 -15.63 1.38
CA VAL A 152 3.16 -15.18 0.36
C VAL A 152 2.86 -15.75 -1.03
N HIS A 153 2.17 -16.89 -1.11
CA HIS A 153 1.73 -17.46 -2.39
C HIS A 153 0.56 -16.69 -3.04
N THR A 154 -0.24 -16.01 -2.22
CA THR A 154 -1.40 -15.23 -2.66
C THR A 154 -1.04 -13.78 -2.95
N PHE A 155 -0.15 -13.21 -2.12
CA PHE A 155 0.32 -11.83 -2.21
C PHE A 155 1.81 -11.81 -1.89
N ASP A 156 2.62 -11.26 -2.79
CA ASP A 156 4.06 -11.04 -2.56
C ASP A 156 4.27 -9.61 -2.03
N PRO A 157 4.53 -9.43 -0.71
CA PRO A 157 4.74 -8.11 -0.14
C PRO A 157 6.00 -7.44 -0.69
N LYS A 158 7.03 -8.22 -1.06
CA LYS A 158 8.28 -7.65 -1.59
C LYS A 158 8.03 -7.03 -2.94
N LEU A 159 7.33 -7.73 -3.84
CA LEU A 159 6.99 -7.20 -5.16
C LEU A 159 6.11 -5.94 -5.07
N ASN A 160 5.11 -5.96 -4.18
CA ASN A 160 4.29 -4.77 -3.91
C ASN A 160 5.15 -3.58 -3.46
N ASN A 161 6.06 -3.82 -2.51
CA ASN A 161 6.92 -2.81 -1.93
C ASN A 161 7.94 -2.28 -2.95
N THR A 162 8.45 -3.12 -3.85
CA THR A 162 9.30 -2.67 -4.96
C THR A 162 8.55 -1.66 -5.84
N HIS A 163 7.32 -1.97 -6.26
CA HIS A 163 6.54 -1.04 -7.08
C HIS A 163 6.18 0.25 -6.33
N LEU A 164 5.86 0.16 -5.04
CA LEU A 164 5.64 1.32 -4.19
C LEU A 164 6.88 2.23 -4.13
N ILE A 165 8.05 1.67 -3.83
CA ILE A 165 9.30 2.43 -3.67
C ILE A 165 9.71 3.08 -4.99
N GLU A 166 9.59 2.38 -6.13
CA GLU A 166 9.88 2.95 -7.45
C GLU A 166 9.00 4.17 -7.77
N CYS A 167 7.68 4.06 -7.51
CA CYS A 167 6.74 5.16 -7.71
C CYS A 167 7.01 6.31 -6.73
N LEU A 168 7.28 5.98 -5.46
CA LEU A 168 7.57 6.94 -4.41
C LEU A 168 8.84 7.74 -4.72
N ALA A 169 9.93 7.07 -5.10
CA ALA A 169 11.17 7.73 -5.51
C ALA A 169 10.94 8.66 -6.72
N SER A 170 10.11 8.24 -7.68
CA SER A 170 9.72 9.09 -8.81
C SER A 170 8.95 10.34 -8.37
N LEU A 171 8.03 10.23 -7.40
CA LEU A 171 7.32 11.38 -6.84
C LEU A 171 8.25 12.32 -6.09
N ILE A 172 9.15 11.81 -5.25
CA ILE A 172 10.12 12.63 -4.52
C ILE A 172 11.00 13.42 -5.49
N TYR A 173 11.48 12.78 -6.56
CA TYR A 173 12.21 13.48 -7.61
C TYR A 173 11.38 14.59 -8.28
N LEU A 174 10.10 14.33 -8.58
CA LEU A 174 9.21 15.34 -9.18
C LEU A 174 8.98 16.54 -8.24
N PHE A 175 8.83 16.32 -6.94
CA PHE A 175 8.72 17.38 -5.93
C PHE A 175 10.02 18.14 -5.66
N ASP A 176 11.17 17.60 -6.08
CA ASP A 176 12.44 18.34 -6.06
C ASP A 176 12.58 19.27 -7.28
N LEU A 177 11.92 18.94 -8.39
CA LEU A 177 11.84 19.80 -9.57
C LEU A 177 10.85 20.96 -9.39
N ASP A 178 9.78 20.72 -8.63
CA ASP A 178 8.71 21.67 -8.38
C ASP A 178 8.56 21.96 -6.89
N ASN A 179 8.86 23.20 -6.50
CA ASN A 179 8.79 23.64 -5.11
C ASN A 179 7.38 23.97 -4.62
N THR A 180 6.33 23.62 -5.37
CA THR A 180 4.94 23.81 -4.94
C THR A 180 4.71 23.23 -3.54
N ASP A 181 4.22 24.09 -2.65
CA ASP A 181 3.77 23.71 -1.31
C ASP A 181 2.33 23.18 -1.43
N SER A 182 2.15 21.89 -1.20
CA SER A 182 0.82 21.26 -1.26
C SER A 182 0.68 20.19 -0.19
N THR A 183 -0.54 19.98 0.30
CA THR A 183 -0.84 18.89 1.25
C THR A 183 -0.43 17.53 0.68
N THR A 184 -0.62 17.31 -0.63
CA THR A 184 -0.18 16.08 -1.31
C THR A 184 1.33 15.87 -1.22
N ARG A 185 2.14 16.93 -1.42
CA ARG A 185 3.59 16.83 -1.25
C ARG A 185 3.96 16.39 0.16
N TRP A 186 3.40 17.02 1.18
CA TRP A 186 3.73 16.68 2.57
C TRP A 186 3.21 15.32 3.01
N GLU A 187 2.08 14.86 2.44
CA GLU A 187 1.62 13.49 2.64
C GLU A 187 2.65 12.50 2.08
N ILE A 188 3.11 12.71 0.84
CA ILE A 188 4.07 11.81 0.19
C ILE A 188 5.47 11.87 0.85
N GLU A 189 5.93 13.04 1.29
CA GLU A 189 7.16 13.15 2.07
C GLU A 189 7.02 12.41 3.42
N ALA A 190 5.88 12.55 4.10
CA ALA A 190 5.62 11.82 5.34
C ALA A 190 5.55 10.30 5.10
N VAL A 191 4.93 9.86 4.01
CA VAL A 191 4.97 8.46 3.55
C VAL A 191 6.42 8.03 3.37
N ASN A 192 7.26 8.81 2.70
CA ASN A 192 8.66 8.46 2.45
C ASN A 192 9.45 8.28 3.74
N LEU A 193 9.31 9.18 4.71
CA LEU A 193 9.96 9.05 6.02
C LEU A 193 9.45 7.85 6.81
N LEU A 194 8.14 7.67 6.90
CA LEU A 194 7.56 6.58 7.70
C LEU A 194 7.76 5.21 7.04
N TRP A 195 7.81 5.13 5.72
CA TRP A 195 8.10 3.88 5.02
C TRP A 195 9.54 3.44 5.29
N ASN A 196 10.48 4.38 5.26
CA ASN A 196 11.90 4.14 5.54
C ASN A 196 12.25 4.45 7.01
N LEU A 197 11.39 4.06 7.96
CA LEU A 197 11.54 4.41 9.37
C LEU A 197 12.88 3.92 9.95
N GLY A 198 13.66 4.86 10.51
CA GLY A 198 15.00 4.60 11.04
C GLY A 198 16.13 4.80 10.03
N ASP A 199 15.84 5.08 8.76
CA ASP A 199 16.84 5.44 7.76
C ASP A 199 17.36 6.88 7.98
N SER A 200 18.68 7.04 8.07
CA SER A 200 19.32 8.31 8.37
C SER A 200 19.27 9.28 7.19
N TYR A 201 19.32 8.78 5.95
CA TYR A 201 19.28 9.61 4.75
C TYR A 201 17.91 10.27 4.61
N THR A 202 16.85 9.48 4.70
CA THR A 202 15.47 9.96 4.62
C THR A 202 15.16 10.94 5.76
N LEU A 203 15.59 10.65 6.99
CA LEU A 203 15.44 11.57 8.11
C LEU A 203 16.18 12.90 7.90
N THR A 204 17.41 12.86 7.37
CA THR A 204 18.19 14.08 7.11
C THR A 204 17.51 14.97 6.07
N ARG A 205 17.03 14.39 4.97
CA ARG A 205 16.20 15.11 3.98
C ARG A 205 14.99 15.74 4.66
N PHE A 206 14.28 14.96 5.46
CA PHE A 206 13.05 15.39 6.09
C PHE A 206 13.26 16.53 7.11
N ILE A 207 14.36 16.49 7.87
CA ILE A 207 14.75 17.59 8.77
C ILE A 207 14.99 18.87 7.96
N SER A 208 15.67 18.77 6.81
CA SER A 208 15.86 19.91 5.91
C SER A 208 14.53 20.51 5.46
N LEU A 209 13.60 19.69 4.97
CA LEU A 209 12.27 20.11 4.52
C LEU A 209 11.43 20.72 5.65
N SER A 210 11.53 20.18 6.87
CA SER A 210 10.81 20.68 8.04
C SER A 210 11.26 22.07 8.51
N LYS A 211 12.38 22.58 7.99
CA LYS A 211 12.79 23.98 8.18
C LYS A 211 12.04 24.93 7.24
N THR A 212 11.59 24.41 6.10
CA THR A 212 10.91 25.18 5.05
C THR A 212 9.39 25.19 5.21
N SER A 213 8.81 24.15 5.83
CA SER A 213 7.37 24.06 6.07
C SER A 213 7.05 23.51 7.46
N ASN A 214 5.97 24.01 8.05
CA ASN A 214 5.45 23.58 9.35
C ASN A 214 4.18 22.71 9.22
N HIS A 215 3.99 22.05 8.08
CA HIS A 215 2.80 21.22 7.84
C HIS A 215 2.66 20.10 8.88
N GLN A 216 1.43 19.81 9.30
CA GLN A 216 1.15 18.84 10.38
C GLN A 216 1.73 17.44 10.10
N PHE A 217 1.69 16.97 8.85
CA PHE A 217 2.23 15.66 8.47
C PHE A 217 3.75 15.60 8.66
N LEU A 218 4.45 16.72 8.41
CA LEU A 218 5.88 16.80 8.69
C LEU A 218 6.16 16.66 10.18
N LYS A 219 5.46 17.45 11.01
CA LYS A 219 5.64 17.38 12.46
C LYS A 219 5.40 15.97 12.99
N MET A 220 4.27 15.35 12.64
CA MET A 220 3.90 14.02 13.13
C MET A 220 4.88 12.93 12.70
N ALA A 221 5.27 12.89 11.41
CA ALA A 221 6.20 11.88 10.91
C ALA A 221 7.61 12.05 11.51
N LYS A 222 8.07 13.29 11.67
CA LYS A 222 9.34 13.60 12.35
C LYS A 222 9.32 13.13 13.81
N ASP A 223 8.26 13.45 14.54
CA ASP A 223 8.12 13.09 15.94
C ASP A 223 8.06 11.56 16.12
N ILE A 224 7.39 10.84 15.21
CA ILE A 224 7.41 9.37 15.17
C ILE A 224 8.83 8.84 14.91
N SER A 225 9.55 9.39 13.92
CA SER A 225 10.92 8.98 13.61
C SER A 225 11.86 9.16 14.81
N PHE A 226 11.80 10.31 15.49
CA PHE A 226 12.60 10.53 16.70
C PHE A 226 12.18 9.62 17.86
N ALA A 227 10.88 9.38 18.05
CA ALA A 227 10.40 8.46 19.05
C ALA A 227 10.88 7.03 18.77
N TYR A 228 10.90 6.61 17.50
CA TYR A 228 11.44 5.32 17.06
C TYR A 228 12.93 5.19 17.36
N LEU A 229 13.74 6.16 16.97
CA LEU A 229 15.20 6.15 17.24
C LEU A 229 15.53 6.09 18.74
N ARG A 230 14.67 6.64 19.60
CA ARG A 230 14.83 6.62 21.07
C ARG A 230 14.20 5.39 21.74
N ASN A 231 13.65 4.44 20.97
CA ASN A 231 12.82 3.35 21.49
C ASN A 231 11.65 3.82 22.38
N ASN A 232 11.15 5.04 22.17
CA ASN A 232 10.00 5.60 22.87
C ASN A 232 8.69 5.13 22.21
N TYR A 233 8.32 3.87 22.44
CA TYR A 233 7.10 3.27 21.90
C TYR A 233 5.83 4.03 22.34
N ASN A 234 5.79 4.57 23.57
CA ASN A 234 4.66 5.39 24.05
C ASN A 234 4.46 6.64 23.17
N GLY A 235 5.55 7.33 22.84
CA GLY A 235 5.53 8.48 21.93
C GLY A 235 4.98 8.12 20.55
N ILE A 236 5.38 6.96 20.01
CA ILE A 236 4.89 6.47 18.71
C ILE A 236 3.38 6.25 18.76
N PHE A 237 2.88 5.44 19.70
CA PHE A 237 1.47 5.07 19.75
C PHE A 237 0.54 6.25 20.10
N ASN A 238 1.05 7.28 20.80
CA ASN A 238 0.32 8.52 21.06
C ASN A 238 0.10 9.38 19.80
N ILE A 239 1.03 9.33 18.85
CA ILE A 239 0.91 10.04 17.56
C ILE A 239 0.17 9.17 16.54
N PHE A 240 0.37 7.86 16.57
CA PHE A 240 -0.24 6.90 15.66
C PHE A 240 -1.75 7.07 15.54
N THR A 241 -2.47 7.20 16.66
CA THR A 241 -3.94 7.36 16.65
C THR A 241 -4.42 8.69 16.07
N LYS A 242 -3.52 9.67 15.90
CA LYS A 242 -3.83 10.99 15.34
C LYS A 242 -3.51 11.07 13.84
N LEU A 243 -2.73 10.12 13.31
CA LEU A 243 -2.32 10.12 11.92
C LEU A 243 -3.53 9.95 10.98
N PRO A 244 -3.51 10.54 9.79
CA PRO A 244 -4.40 10.14 8.70
C PRO A 244 -4.29 8.64 8.42
N VAL A 245 -5.38 8.01 8.00
CA VAL A 245 -5.46 6.57 7.79
C VAL A 245 -4.38 6.04 6.83
N LEU A 246 -3.99 6.80 5.80
CA LEU A 246 -2.90 6.42 4.89
C LEU A 246 -1.56 6.29 5.63
N LEU A 247 -1.20 7.27 6.46
CA LEU A 247 0.04 7.24 7.24
C LEU A 247 -0.03 6.20 8.37
N GLN A 248 -1.23 5.93 8.92
CA GLN A 248 -1.41 4.81 9.84
C GLN A 248 -1.10 3.47 9.16
N MET A 249 -1.59 3.25 7.92
CA MET A 249 -1.28 2.02 7.16
C MET A 249 0.22 1.87 6.89
N VAL A 250 0.93 2.96 6.58
CA VAL A 250 2.39 2.95 6.43
C VAL A 250 3.06 2.57 7.75
N LEU A 251 2.71 3.20 8.88
CA LEU A 251 3.33 2.87 10.16
C LEU A 251 2.98 1.45 10.63
N ALA A 252 1.81 0.94 10.22
CA ALA A 252 1.35 -0.40 10.57
C ALA A 252 2.31 -1.50 10.08
N SER A 253 3.03 -1.31 8.97
CA SER A 253 4.04 -2.27 8.49
C SER A 253 5.24 -2.41 9.43
N HIS A 254 5.50 -1.39 10.26
CA HIS A 254 6.60 -1.39 11.25
C HIS A 254 6.17 -1.88 12.63
N LEU A 255 4.86 -2.04 12.87
CA LEU A 255 4.34 -2.41 14.19
C LEU A 255 4.90 -3.71 14.76
N PRO A 256 5.14 -4.79 13.99
CA PRO A 256 5.77 -5.98 14.55
C PRO A 256 7.14 -5.66 15.17
N LEU A 257 7.96 -4.84 14.51
CA LEU A 257 9.29 -4.45 15.00
C LEU A 257 9.18 -3.51 16.21
N ILE A 258 8.28 -2.53 16.14
CA ILE A 258 8.04 -1.58 17.24
C ILE A 258 7.55 -2.33 18.49
N ARG A 259 6.61 -3.26 18.34
CA ARG A 259 6.07 -4.08 19.44
C ARG A 259 7.13 -5.00 20.04
N ARG A 260 7.93 -5.68 19.21
CA ARG A 260 9.08 -6.48 19.68
C ARG A 260 10.05 -5.63 20.51
N ASN A 261 10.42 -4.45 20.01
CA ASN A 261 11.34 -3.54 20.70
C ASN A 261 10.74 -2.99 22.00
N ALA A 262 9.43 -2.71 22.02
CA ALA A 262 8.71 -2.30 23.22
C ALA A 262 8.72 -3.40 24.28
N LEU A 263 8.32 -4.63 23.91
CA LEU A 263 8.30 -5.78 24.82
C LEU A 263 9.70 -6.10 25.37
N ARG A 264 10.73 -6.04 24.52
CA ARG A 264 12.13 -6.19 24.94
C ARG A 264 12.54 -5.13 25.96
N THR A 265 12.21 -3.86 25.69
CA THR A 265 12.50 -2.75 26.59
C THR A 265 11.78 -2.92 27.93
N MET A 266 10.49 -3.29 27.89
CA MET A 266 9.69 -3.55 29.09
C MET A 266 10.24 -4.73 29.88
N ASN A 267 10.67 -5.81 29.22
CA ASN A 267 11.24 -6.98 29.90
C ASN A 267 12.50 -6.63 30.70
N ASN A 268 13.34 -5.75 30.16
CA ASN A 268 14.55 -5.30 30.85
C ASN A 268 14.25 -4.31 31.98
N ALA A 269 13.33 -3.36 31.74
CA ALA A 269 13.04 -2.27 32.67
C ALA A 269 12.13 -2.70 33.84
N TYR A 270 11.20 -3.62 33.61
CA TYR A 270 10.24 -4.10 34.61
C TYR A 270 10.59 -5.48 35.16
N SER A 271 11.82 -5.97 34.92
CA SER A 271 12.29 -7.27 35.40
C SER A 271 12.15 -7.38 36.92
N SER A 272 11.24 -8.22 37.40
CA SER A 272 11.00 -8.44 38.82
C SER A 272 10.39 -9.82 39.05
N LYS A 273 10.82 -10.49 40.13
CA LYS A 273 10.25 -11.79 40.53
C LYS A 273 8.87 -11.65 41.19
N ASN A 274 8.59 -10.48 41.78
CA ASN A 274 7.40 -10.27 42.62
C ASN A 274 6.35 -9.40 41.93
N LEU A 275 6.78 -8.49 41.06
CA LEU A 275 5.87 -7.56 40.39
C LEU A 275 5.45 -8.13 39.04
N THR A 276 4.24 -7.79 38.64
CA THR A 276 3.66 -8.18 37.36
C THR A 276 3.04 -6.97 36.67
N TYR A 277 2.82 -7.09 35.36
CA TYR A 277 2.26 -6.02 34.55
C TYR A 277 0.90 -6.43 33.95
N PRO A 278 -0.18 -5.64 34.15
CA PRO A 278 -1.48 -6.00 33.61
C PRO A 278 -1.50 -6.11 32.07
N LEU A 279 -1.96 -7.24 31.55
CA LEU A 279 -2.06 -7.49 30.11
C LEU A 279 -2.98 -6.47 29.41
N SER A 280 -4.09 -6.09 30.06
CA SER A 280 -5.03 -5.09 29.55
C SER A 280 -4.37 -3.73 29.33
N LYS A 281 -3.43 -3.35 30.21
CA LYS A 281 -2.64 -2.12 30.06
C LYS A 281 -1.71 -2.24 28.86
N LEU A 282 -1.05 -3.38 28.66
CA LEU A 282 -0.20 -3.62 27.50
C LEU A 282 -0.99 -3.54 26.19
N LYS A 283 -2.17 -4.19 26.14
CA LYS A 283 -3.09 -4.13 25.00
C LYS A 283 -3.35 -2.67 24.60
N SER A 284 -3.76 -1.86 25.57
CA SER A 284 -4.10 -0.44 25.36
C SER A 284 -2.91 0.42 24.91
N LEU A 285 -1.71 0.08 25.41
CA LEU A 285 -0.46 0.81 25.17
C LEU A 285 0.07 0.56 23.77
N LEU A 286 0.12 -0.71 23.35
CA LEU A 286 0.67 -1.15 22.07
C LEU A 286 -0.40 -1.35 20.98
N LYS A 287 -1.64 -0.91 21.26
CA LYS A 287 -2.78 -0.89 20.35
C LYS A 287 -3.06 -2.25 19.72
N PHE A 288 -3.03 -3.32 20.52
CA PHE A 288 -3.55 -4.62 20.10
C PHE A 288 -5.07 -4.58 20.01
N ASN A 289 -5.67 -5.41 19.14
CA ASN A 289 -7.12 -5.42 18.96
C ASN A 289 -7.84 -5.96 20.20
N ASN A 290 -7.28 -7.01 20.80
CA ASN A 290 -7.85 -7.70 21.95
C ASN A 290 -6.74 -8.27 22.86
N ASP A 291 -7.14 -8.75 24.04
CA ASP A 291 -6.19 -9.29 25.02
C ASP A 291 -5.56 -10.62 24.53
N GLU A 292 -6.26 -11.37 23.66
CA GLU A 292 -5.75 -12.62 23.08
C GLU A 292 -4.56 -12.37 22.14
N GLU A 293 -4.63 -11.33 21.29
CA GLU A 293 -3.50 -10.93 20.45
C GLU A 293 -2.29 -10.51 21.28
N ALA A 294 -2.51 -9.72 22.34
CA ALA A 294 -1.44 -9.29 23.24
C ALA A 294 -0.82 -10.50 23.96
N LEU A 295 -1.64 -11.45 24.44
CA LEU A 295 -1.20 -12.69 25.07
C LEU A 295 -0.36 -13.54 24.12
N ASN A 296 -0.84 -13.72 22.88
CA ASN A 296 -0.15 -14.50 21.87
C ASN A 296 1.20 -13.88 21.48
N GLU A 297 1.28 -12.54 21.39
CA GLU A 297 2.54 -11.84 21.14
C GLU A 297 3.53 -12.01 22.31
N CYS A 298 3.05 -11.89 23.55
CA CYS A 298 3.87 -12.12 24.74
C CYS A 298 4.45 -13.54 24.76
N LYS A 299 3.60 -14.56 24.55
CA LYS A 299 4.03 -15.96 24.50
C LYS A 299 5.00 -16.22 23.34
N TYR A 300 4.77 -15.61 22.19
CA TYR A 300 5.65 -15.72 21.02
C TYR A 300 7.08 -15.25 21.31
N TYR A 301 7.24 -14.22 22.16
CA TYR A 301 8.55 -13.73 22.61
C TYR A 301 9.03 -14.33 23.95
N GLY A 302 8.44 -15.45 24.39
CA GLY A 302 8.88 -16.19 25.58
C GLY A 302 8.40 -15.62 26.92
N LEU A 303 7.52 -14.61 26.92
CA LEU A 303 7.03 -14.00 28.15
C LEU A 303 5.92 -14.83 28.79
N LYS A 304 6.03 -15.08 30.09
CA LYS A 304 5.01 -15.79 30.87
C LYS A 304 3.86 -14.85 31.24
N VAL A 305 2.62 -15.31 31.09
CA VAL A 305 1.41 -14.56 31.45
C VAL A 305 0.50 -15.45 32.28
N ASP A 306 0.25 -15.07 33.52
CA ASP A 306 -0.59 -15.79 34.48
C ASP A 306 -1.72 -14.87 34.98
N ASN A 307 -2.96 -15.35 35.02
CA ASN A 307 -4.14 -14.61 35.52
C ASN A 307 -4.27 -13.18 34.94
N GLY A 308 -3.95 -13.00 33.66
CA GLY A 308 -4.02 -11.69 32.98
C GLY A 308 -2.88 -10.72 33.31
N ASN A 309 -1.81 -11.20 33.96
CA ASN A 309 -0.64 -10.40 34.28
C ASN A 309 0.63 -11.00 33.67
N ILE A 310 1.48 -10.13 33.12
CA ILE A 310 2.72 -10.47 32.45
C ILE A 310 3.85 -10.48 33.49
N HIS A 311 4.65 -11.53 33.48
CA HIS A 311 5.87 -11.63 34.26
C HIS A 311 7.05 -11.23 33.38
N PHE A 312 7.67 -10.10 33.69
CA PHE A 312 8.89 -9.66 33.03
C PHE A 312 10.10 -10.15 33.82
N LEU A 313 10.97 -10.91 33.15
CA LEU A 313 12.21 -11.44 33.70
C LEU A 313 13.29 -11.32 32.61
N ARG A 314 14.38 -10.62 32.90
CA ARG A 314 15.43 -10.26 31.92
C ARG A 314 15.88 -11.44 31.05
N GLU A 315 16.07 -12.61 31.65
CA GLU A 315 16.52 -13.84 30.97
C GLU A 315 15.46 -14.55 30.10
N THR A 316 14.18 -14.18 30.16
CA THR A 316 13.10 -14.94 29.50
C THR A 316 12.76 -14.51 28.07
N PHE A 317 13.26 -13.36 27.61
CA PHE A 317 12.91 -12.85 26.29
C PHE A 317 13.58 -13.65 25.17
N ASP A 318 12.79 -14.22 24.28
CA ASP A 318 13.32 -14.99 23.16
C ASP A 318 13.80 -14.05 22.04
N HIS A 319 15.13 -13.99 21.89
CA HIS A 319 15.78 -13.21 20.83
C HIS A 319 15.91 -13.98 19.50
N SER A 320 15.77 -15.31 19.54
CA SER A 320 16.00 -16.21 18.41
C SER A 320 14.80 -16.28 17.45
N VAL A 321 13.58 -16.05 17.95
CA VAL A 321 12.38 -16.03 17.12
C VAL A 321 12.43 -14.90 16.10
N LYS A 322 11.86 -15.19 14.92
CA LYS A 322 11.70 -14.21 13.84
C LYS A 322 10.74 -13.10 14.26
N LEU A 323 10.68 -12.05 13.44
CA LEU A 323 9.68 -11.03 13.64
C LEU A 323 8.29 -11.63 13.40
N ASN A 324 7.32 -11.30 14.26
CA ASN A 324 5.95 -11.77 14.03
C ASN A 324 5.36 -11.12 12.76
N THR A 325 4.35 -11.75 12.21
CA THR A 325 3.62 -11.24 11.06
C THR A 325 2.79 -10.02 11.41
N MET A 326 2.64 -9.12 10.44
CA MET A 326 1.77 -7.96 10.58
C MET A 326 0.31 -8.44 10.58
N LYS A 327 -0.51 -7.83 11.45
CA LYS A 327 -1.95 -8.09 11.56
C LYS A 327 -2.74 -6.82 11.26
N LYS A 328 -3.98 -6.99 10.82
CA LYS A 328 -4.92 -5.87 10.72
C LYS A 328 -5.21 -5.28 12.09
N LEU A 329 -5.59 -4.00 12.09
CA LEU A 329 -5.89 -3.24 13.29
C LEU A 329 -7.31 -2.71 13.17
N ASP A 330 -8.14 -2.98 14.18
CA ASP A 330 -9.55 -2.59 14.19
C ASP A 330 -9.74 -1.08 14.05
N LEU A 331 -8.79 -0.29 14.56
CA LEU A 331 -8.83 1.18 14.44
C LEU A 331 -8.66 1.66 12.99
N ILE A 332 -7.77 1.01 12.22
CA ILE A 332 -7.55 1.36 10.81
C ILE A 332 -8.73 0.84 9.99
N ASP A 333 -9.15 -0.41 10.23
CA ASP A 333 -10.29 -1.00 9.54
C ASP A 333 -11.59 -0.21 9.79
N SER A 334 -11.79 0.34 10.99
CA SER A 334 -12.92 1.24 11.29
C SER A 334 -12.83 2.55 10.51
N SER A 335 -11.65 3.18 10.49
CA SER A 335 -11.41 4.40 9.70
C SER A 335 -11.61 4.17 8.20
N LEU A 336 -11.22 3.00 7.70
CA LEU A 336 -11.42 2.57 6.31
C LEU A 336 -12.87 2.26 5.95
N ARG A 337 -13.72 1.88 6.92
CA ARG A 337 -15.17 1.71 6.70
C ARG A 337 -15.90 3.05 6.59
N GLU A 338 -15.44 4.05 7.32
CA GLU A 338 -16.00 5.41 7.31
C GLU A 338 -15.52 6.23 6.10
N THR A 339 -14.36 5.88 5.52
CA THR A 339 -13.78 6.58 4.37
C THR A 339 -14.05 5.85 3.07
N GLU A 340 -14.67 6.51 2.09
CA GLU A 340 -14.79 5.92 0.75
C GLU A 340 -13.40 5.68 0.12
N HIS A 341 -13.10 4.43 -0.29
CA HIS A 341 -11.79 4.07 -0.83
C HIS A 341 -11.30 4.95 -1.99
N PRO A 342 -12.12 5.34 -2.99
CA PRO A 342 -11.64 6.25 -4.03
C PRO A 342 -11.31 7.63 -3.50
N LEU A 343 -12.03 8.11 -2.48
CA LEU A 343 -11.75 9.40 -1.85
C LEU A 343 -10.33 9.38 -1.24
N LEU A 344 -10.00 8.32 -0.49
CA LEU A 344 -8.68 8.12 0.10
C LEU A 344 -7.56 8.03 -0.95
N LEU A 345 -7.82 7.37 -2.08
CA LEU A 345 -6.78 7.04 -3.06
C LEU A 345 -6.63 8.11 -4.15
N LEU A 346 -7.71 8.79 -4.53
CA LEU A 346 -7.73 9.75 -5.66
C LEU A 346 -7.75 11.22 -5.24
N GLN A 347 -8.14 11.58 -4.01
CA GLN A 347 -8.17 13.00 -3.63
C GLN A 347 -6.78 13.61 -3.66
N CYS A 348 -6.52 14.45 -4.65
CA CYS A 348 -5.38 15.34 -4.63
C CYS A 348 -5.87 16.72 -4.23
N SER A 349 -5.59 17.13 -2.99
CA SER A 349 -5.76 18.53 -2.58
C SER A 349 -4.58 19.34 -3.14
N TRP A 350 -4.70 19.70 -4.42
CA TRP A 350 -3.88 20.73 -5.07
C TRP A 350 -4.60 22.07 -4.84
N THR A 351 -4.50 22.62 -3.63
CA THR A 351 -4.99 23.97 -3.31
C THR A 351 -3.86 24.79 -2.77
#